data_AF-A0A8B9HKZ9-F1
#
_entry.id   AF-A0A8B9HKZ9-F1
#
_cell.length_a   1.000
_cell.length_b   1.000
_cell.length_c   1.000
_cell.angle_alpha   90.00
_cell.angle_beta   90.00
_cell.angle_gamma   90.00
#
_symmetry.space_group_name_H-M   'P 1'
#
loop_
_entity.id
_entity.type
_entity.pdbx_description
1 polymer ?
#
loop_
_entity_poly.entity_id
_entity_poly.type
_entity_poly.pdbx_seq_one_letter_code
_entity_poly.pdbx_strand_id
1 'polypeptide(L)'
;MFFFPENGVFLPETYCNYTCFEKKANYNFTQNSKNGTEQTVFYLCRCDGKITCSVPASNSVFSDPCVNTYKYLSMRYTCTTETSVTCEGSTAVLTCGSGVLKIDSANYGRTDPTTCSAGRPTSQITKTDCYSSNTLSVVKTRSVCDGKTTCSVPASNSVFSDPCVNTYKFLIIKYFCAVEL
;
A
#
# COMPACT_ATOMS: atom_id res chain seq x y z
N MET A 1 -13.74 9.93 36.73
CA MET A 1 -12.35 9.72 36.29
C MET A 1 -12.29 8.33 35.70
N PHE A 2 -12.32 8.21 34.37
CA PHE A 2 -12.22 6.89 33.72
C PHE A 2 -10.96 6.89 32.86
N PHE A 3 -10.07 5.97 33.20
CA PHE A 3 -8.83 5.70 32.50
C PHE A 3 -9.18 5.22 31.09
N PHE A 4 -8.82 6.02 30.09
CA PHE A 4 -8.57 5.51 28.76
C PHE A 4 -7.16 4.91 28.82
N PRO A 5 -6.94 3.62 28.47
CA PRO A 5 -5.58 3.16 28.27
C PRO A 5 -4.98 4.06 27.19
N GLU A 6 -3.89 4.73 27.57
CA GLU A 6 -3.12 5.63 26.73
C GLU A 6 -2.76 4.91 25.43
N ASN A 7 -3.04 5.58 24.31
CA ASN A 7 -2.47 5.30 23.01
C ASN A 7 -2.65 3.85 22.54
N GLY A 8 -3.75 3.60 21.83
CA GLY A 8 -3.76 2.53 20.83
C GLY A 8 -2.76 2.87 19.73
N VAL A 9 -1.48 2.57 19.95
CA VAL A 9 -0.44 2.59 18.92
C VAL A 9 -0.76 1.45 17.96
N PHE A 10 -1.36 1.79 16.82
CA PHE A 10 -1.48 0.88 15.69
C PHE A 10 -0.63 1.44 14.54
N LEU A 11 0.38 0.68 14.15
CA LEU A 11 1.32 0.93 13.05
C LEU A 11 1.13 -0.24 12.05
N PRO A 12 1.34 -0.11 10.71
CA PRO A 12 1.90 1.00 9.92
C PRO A 12 0.88 1.62 8.90
N GLU A 13 0.79 2.93 8.65
CA GLU A 13 1.65 3.76 7.78
C GLU A 13 1.45 3.62 6.24
N THR A 14 0.46 4.31 5.64
CA THR A 14 0.42 4.78 4.22
C THR A 14 -0.88 5.52 3.93
N TYR A 15 -0.91 6.31 2.84
CA TYR A 15 -2.12 6.89 2.24
C TYR A 15 -3.22 5.82 2.09
N CYS A 16 -4.10 5.76 3.10
CA CYS A 16 -5.18 4.77 3.16
C CYS A 16 -6.38 5.30 2.40
N ASN A 17 -6.97 4.48 1.52
CA ASN A 17 -8.34 4.68 1.07
C ASN A 17 -9.25 3.78 1.92
N TYR A 18 -10.35 4.34 2.38
CA TYR A 18 -11.36 3.66 3.17
C TYR A 18 -12.49 3.22 2.23
N THR A 19 -12.72 1.92 2.11
CA THR A 19 -14.01 1.45 1.59
C THR A 19 -14.99 1.43 2.76
N CYS A 20 -15.90 2.39 2.78
CA CYS A 20 -17.01 2.43 3.72
C CYS A 20 -17.97 1.27 3.42
N PHE A 21 -17.66 0.08 3.93
CA PHE A 21 -18.69 -0.93 4.11
C PHE A 21 -19.61 -0.46 5.22
N GLU A 22 -20.92 -0.52 5.01
CA GLU A 22 -21.91 -0.54 6.08
C GLU A 22 -21.63 -1.74 6.99
N LYS A 23 -20.64 -1.64 7.86
CA LYS A 23 -20.54 -2.54 8.99
C LYS A 23 -21.40 -1.96 10.08
N LYS A 24 -22.68 -2.35 9.99
CA LYS A 24 -23.39 -2.84 11.17
C LYS A 24 -22.35 -3.48 12.08
N ALA A 25 -22.21 -2.96 13.29
CA ALA A 25 -21.55 -3.70 14.35
C ALA A 25 -22.09 -5.12 14.30
N ASN A 26 -21.23 -6.14 14.51
CA ASN A 26 -21.69 -7.51 14.62
C ASN A 26 -22.64 -7.62 15.83
N TYR A 27 -23.89 -7.27 15.60
CA TYR A 27 -25.07 -7.54 16.37
C TYR A 27 -26.05 -8.09 15.33
N ASN A 28 -26.50 -9.31 15.55
CA ASN A 28 -27.55 -9.94 14.77
C ASN A 28 -28.80 -9.05 14.85
N PHE A 29 -29.04 -8.24 13.83
CA PHE A 29 -30.33 -7.60 13.61
C PHE A 29 -30.79 -7.95 12.20
N THR A 30 -31.72 -8.89 12.16
CA THR A 30 -32.70 -9.05 11.09
C THR A 30 -33.28 -7.67 10.77
N GLN A 31 -33.35 -7.36 9.48
CA GLN A 31 -33.72 -6.06 8.98
C GLN A 31 -35.03 -5.58 9.62
N ASN A 32 -34.98 -4.42 10.26
CA ASN A 32 -35.99 -3.39 10.13
C ASN A 32 -35.47 -2.07 10.69
N SER A 33 -35.85 -1.01 9.98
CA SER A 33 -35.73 0.41 10.30
C SER A 33 -34.57 1.19 9.67
N LYS A 34 -35.04 2.07 8.79
CA LYS A 34 -34.40 3.21 8.15
C LYS A 34 -34.13 4.27 9.21
N ASN A 35 -32.85 4.61 9.46
CA ASN A 35 -32.33 5.90 9.99
C ASN A 35 -30.94 5.71 10.61
N GLY A 36 -29.93 5.38 9.79
CA GLY A 36 -28.53 5.59 10.15
C GLY A 36 -28.11 6.94 9.57
N THR A 37 -27.84 7.92 10.43
CA THR A 37 -27.56 9.32 10.06
C THR A 37 -26.26 9.45 9.25
N GLU A 38 -26.27 10.29 8.21
CA GLU A 38 -25.13 10.68 7.36
C GLU A 38 -23.86 11.13 8.12
N GLN A 39 -23.97 11.46 9.42
CA GLN A 39 -22.87 11.97 10.24
C GLN A 39 -21.71 10.99 10.45
N THR A 40 -21.98 9.67 10.57
CA THR A 40 -20.93 8.67 10.84
C THR A 40 -19.97 8.49 9.66
N VAL A 41 -20.44 8.74 8.44
CA VAL A 41 -19.66 8.59 7.19
C VAL A 41 -18.67 9.75 7.00
N PHE A 42 -19.07 10.97 7.34
CA PHE A 42 -18.26 12.18 7.10
C PHE A 42 -16.94 12.23 7.88
N TYR A 43 -16.89 11.65 9.09
CA TYR A 43 -15.67 11.63 9.90
C TYR A 43 -14.66 10.57 9.46
N LEU A 44 -15.11 9.44 8.88
CA LEU A 44 -14.21 8.41 8.36
C LEU A 44 -13.42 8.88 7.12
N CYS A 45 -14.01 9.72 6.26
CA CYS A 45 -13.34 10.27 5.09
C CYS A 45 -12.18 11.23 5.42
N ARG A 46 -12.00 11.63 6.68
CA ARG A 46 -10.89 12.53 7.08
C ARG A 46 -9.52 11.86 7.01
N CYS A 47 -9.49 10.55 6.92
CA CYS A 47 -8.27 9.75 6.85
C CYS A 47 -7.95 9.28 5.42
N ASP A 48 -8.91 9.42 4.48
CA ASP A 48 -8.69 9.08 3.07
C ASP A 48 -7.51 9.88 2.52
N GLY A 49 -6.61 9.19 1.81
CA GLY A 49 -5.45 9.83 1.22
C GLY A 49 -4.54 10.49 2.25
N LYS A 50 -4.43 9.93 3.47
CA LYS A 50 -3.38 10.31 4.45
C LYS A 50 -2.48 9.16 4.87
N ILE A 51 -1.18 9.42 5.00
CA ILE A 51 -0.19 8.44 5.53
C ILE A 51 -0.47 8.08 6.98
N THR A 52 -0.89 9.08 7.76
CA THR A 52 -1.29 8.94 9.15
C THR A 52 -2.61 9.66 9.40
N CYS A 53 -3.41 9.08 10.29
CA CYS A 53 -4.63 9.70 10.75
C CYS A 53 -4.89 9.29 12.21
N SER A 54 -5.39 10.23 13.01
CA SER A 54 -5.82 9.98 14.38
C SER A 54 -7.29 10.34 14.50
N VAL A 55 -8.09 9.41 15.04
CA VAL A 55 -9.53 9.55 15.21
C VAL A 55 -9.88 9.29 16.67
N PRO A 56 -10.30 10.31 17.44
CA PRO A 56 -10.67 10.14 18.84
C PRO A 56 -11.92 9.26 18.97
N ALA A 57 -11.83 8.19 19.75
CA ALA A 57 -12.96 7.32 20.07
C ALA A 57 -13.81 7.94 21.19
N SER A 58 -14.55 9.02 20.88
CA SER A 58 -15.33 9.78 21.86
C SER A 58 -16.77 10.06 21.43
N ASN A 59 -17.64 10.26 22.42
CA ASN A 59 -19.03 10.65 22.20
C ASN A 59 -19.15 12.04 21.52
N SER A 60 -18.13 12.89 21.62
CA SER A 60 -18.09 14.18 20.91
C SER A 60 -17.91 14.03 19.40
N VAL A 61 -17.33 12.92 18.94
CA VAL A 61 -17.09 12.63 17.52
C VAL A 61 -18.18 11.72 16.96
N PHE A 62 -18.60 10.70 17.73
CA PHE A 62 -19.48 9.63 17.24
C PHE A 62 -20.87 9.60 17.88
N SER A 63 -21.25 10.62 18.67
CA SER A 63 -22.41 10.60 19.56
C SER A 63 -22.37 9.42 20.56
N ASP A 64 -23.28 9.35 21.53
CA ASP A 64 -23.35 8.17 22.41
C ASP A 64 -24.39 7.16 21.88
N PRO A 65 -23.95 6.06 21.24
CA PRO A 65 -24.87 5.04 20.72
C PRO A 65 -25.48 4.16 21.82
N CYS A 66 -24.88 4.11 23.01
CA CYS A 66 -25.33 3.27 24.13
C CYS A 66 -24.80 3.82 25.46
N VAL A 67 -25.67 4.59 26.14
CA VAL A 67 -25.36 5.20 27.43
C VAL A 67 -25.06 4.12 28.48
N ASN A 68 -24.12 4.40 29.38
CA ASN A 68 -23.65 3.48 30.43
C ASN A 68 -23.00 2.18 29.94
N THR A 69 -22.69 2.08 28.65
CA THR A 69 -21.97 0.96 28.07
C THR A 69 -20.59 1.41 27.60
N TYR A 70 -19.56 0.61 27.89
CA TYR A 70 -18.22 0.81 27.34
C TYR A 70 -18.24 0.60 25.82
N LYS A 71 -17.57 1.50 25.11
CA LYS A 71 -17.54 1.54 23.65
C LYS A 71 -16.10 1.43 23.17
N TYR A 72 -15.93 0.94 21.95
CA TYR A 72 -14.65 0.92 21.26
C TYR A 72 -14.85 1.32 19.80
N LEU A 73 -13.83 1.92 19.20
CA LEU A 73 -13.83 2.23 17.77
C LEU A 73 -13.21 1.05 17.02
N SER A 74 -13.91 0.55 16.01
CA SER A 74 -13.38 -0.46 15.08
C SER A 74 -13.36 0.12 13.68
N MET A 75 -12.20 0.03 13.01
CA MET A 75 -12.00 0.57 11.67
C MET A 75 -11.41 -0.47 10.73
N ARG A 76 -11.69 -0.30 9.44
CA ARG A 76 -11.09 -1.05 8.33
C ARG A 76 -10.48 -0.06 7.36
N TYR A 77 -9.26 -0.33 6.90
CA TYR A 77 -8.55 0.52 5.96
C TYR A 77 -7.86 -0.36 4.91
N THR A 78 -7.56 0.23 3.76
CA THR A 78 -6.72 -0.37 2.73
C THR A 78 -5.67 0.63 2.28
N CYS A 79 -4.41 0.22 2.20
CA CYS A 79 -3.36 1.06 1.64
C CYS A 79 -3.36 0.93 0.12
N THR A 80 -3.27 2.06 -0.57
CA THR A 80 -3.09 2.06 -2.02
C THR A 80 -1.62 1.80 -2.32
N THR A 81 -1.32 0.80 -3.14
CA THR A 81 0.03 0.51 -3.61
C THR A 81 0.31 1.22 -4.93
N GLU A 82 1.52 1.75 -5.07
CA GLU A 82 2.03 2.29 -6.31
C GLU A 82 2.80 1.22 -7.07
N THR A 83 2.76 1.28 -8.40
CA THR A 83 3.52 0.39 -9.28
C THR A 83 4.45 1.21 -10.16
N SER A 84 5.74 0.97 -10.04
CA SER A 84 6.77 1.51 -10.93
C SER A 84 7.19 0.44 -11.93
N VAL A 85 7.26 0.83 -13.21
CA VAL A 85 7.74 -0.02 -14.30
C VAL A 85 8.91 0.68 -14.99
N THR A 86 10.03 -0.01 -15.12
CA THR A 86 11.25 0.52 -15.73
C THR A 86 11.86 -0.51 -16.67
N CYS A 87 12.08 -0.13 -17.93
CA CYS A 87 12.64 -1.04 -18.94
C CYS A 87 14.13 -1.34 -18.68
N GLU A 88 14.60 -2.53 -19.08
CA GLU A 88 16.01 -2.91 -18.98
C GLU A 88 16.93 -1.87 -19.64
N GLY A 89 17.96 -1.44 -18.91
CA GLY A 89 18.89 -0.37 -19.27
C GLY A 89 18.52 1.01 -18.72
N SER A 90 17.35 1.18 -18.11
CA SER A 90 16.94 2.41 -17.43
C SER A 90 17.04 2.30 -15.90
N THR A 91 16.82 3.42 -15.20
CA THR A 91 16.85 3.48 -13.73
C THR A 91 15.48 3.87 -13.17
N ALA A 92 14.94 3.04 -12.28
CA ALA A 92 13.71 3.34 -11.56
C ALA A 92 14.02 4.38 -10.49
N VAL A 93 13.21 5.43 -10.37
CA VAL A 93 13.27 6.41 -9.28
C VAL A 93 11.95 6.33 -8.52
N LEU A 94 12.02 5.99 -7.24
CA LEU A 94 10.86 5.88 -6.35
C LEU A 94 10.99 6.97 -5.29
N THR A 95 9.90 7.68 -5.02
CA THR A 95 9.87 8.78 -4.05
C THR A 95 8.59 8.77 -3.27
N CYS A 96 8.71 8.92 -1.95
CA CYS A 96 7.62 9.29 -1.07
C CYS A 96 7.72 10.78 -0.77
N GLY A 97 6.63 11.53 -0.95
CA GLY A 97 6.61 12.95 -0.58
C GLY A 97 6.80 13.14 0.93
N SER A 98 6.00 12.43 1.72
CA SER A 98 6.17 12.25 3.15
C SER A 98 6.36 10.76 3.47
N GLY A 99 7.17 10.45 4.49
CA GLY A 99 7.45 9.09 4.89
C GLY A 99 8.62 8.41 4.16
N VAL A 100 8.59 7.07 4.15
CA VAL A 100 9.62 6.16 3.68
C VAL A 100 9.01 5.06 2.82
N LEU A 101 9.78 4.59 1.85
CA LEU A 101 9.39 3.52 0.94
C LEU A 101 9.29 2.20 1.72
N LYS A 102 8.20 1.47 1.47
CA LYS A 102 8.02 0.07 1.85
C LYS A 102 7.80 -0.75 0.60
N ILE A 103 8.66 -1.74 0.40
CA ILE A 103 8.61 -2.59 -0.79
C ILE A 103 7.70 -3.79 -0.54
N ASP A 104 6.61 -3.86 -1.30
CA ASP A 104 5.63 -4.96 -1.27
C ASP A 104 6.13 -6.13 -2.11
N SER A 105 6.36 -5.89 -3.40
CA SER A 105 6.83 -6.90 -4.34
C SER A 105 7.70 -6.29 -5.44
N ALA A 106 8.59 -7.08 -6.03
CA ALA A 106 9.41 -6.62 -7.15
C ALA A 106 9.82 -7.80 -8.04
N ASN A 107 9.92 -7.56 -9.35
CA ASN A 107 10.43 -8.53 -10.33
C ASN A 107 11.24 -7.83 -11.43
N TYR A 108 12.46 -8.27 -11.66
CA TYR A 108 13.24 -7.96 -12.85
C TYR A 108 13.14 -9.14 -13.80
N GLY A 109 12.43 -8.98 -14.90
CA GLY A 109 12.09 -10.09 -15.79
C GLY A 109 11.13 -9.64 -16.87
N ARG A 110 10.21 -10.52 -17.28
CA ARG A 110 9.14 -10.16 -18.21
C ARG A 110 7.89 -10.97 -17.85
N THR A 111 6.80 -10.27 -17.59
CA THR A 111 5.51 -10.87 -17.19
C THR A 111 4.41 -10.69 -18.23
N ASP A 112 4.65 -9.89 -19.26
CA ASP A 112 3.71 -9.64 -20.36
C ASP A 112 4.45 -9.24 -21.66
N PRO A 113 3.81 -9.36 -22.84
CA PRO A 113 4.47 -9.11 -24.12
C PRO A 113 4.44 -7.64 -24.55
N THR A 114 3.70 -6.78 -23.85
CA THR A 114 3.41 -5.39 -24.27
C THR A 114 4.26 -4.35 -23.57
N THR A 115 4.56 -4.55 -22.29
CA THR A 115 5.40 -3.67 -21.49
C THR A 115 6.81 -3.62 -22.06
N CYS A 116 7.34 -2.41 -22.24
CA CYS A 116 8.68 -2.18 -22.77
C CYS A 116 8.95 -2.89 -24.12
N SER A 117 7.95 -2.96 -25.01
CA SER A 117 8.03 -3.70 -26.29
C SER A 117 8.38 -2.84 -27.51
N ALA A 118 8.28 -1.51 -27.41
CA ALA A 118 8.48 -0.61 -28.54
C ALA A 118 9.87 -0.79 -29.18
N GLY A 119 9.90 -1.03 -30.49
CA GLY A 119 11.13 -1.24 -31.27
C GLY A 119 11.87 -2.55 -30.97
N ARG A 120 11.28 -3.48 -30.22
CA ARG A 120 11.92 -4.77 -29.88
C ARG A 120 11.51 -5.88 -30.85
N PRO A 121 12.43 -6.78 -31.23
CA PRO A 121 12.09 -7.98 -31.99
C PRO A 121 11.13 -8.88 -31.21
N THR A 122 10.22 -9.57 -31.91
CA THR A 122 9.25 -10.49 -31.32
C THR A 122 9.92 -11.56 -30.43
N SER A 123 11.08 -12.07 -30.84
CA SER A 123 11.83 -13.07 -30.07
C SER A 123 12.26 -12.61 -28.67
N GLN A 124 12.37 -11.29 -28.44
CA GLN A 124 12.77 -10.73 -27.14
C GLN A 124 11.59 -10.45 -26.20
N ILE A 125 10.35 -10.51 -26.68
CA ILE A 125 9.15 -10.09 -25.93
C ILE A 125 8.10 -11.19 -25.73
N THR A 126 8.25 -12.34 -26.40
CA THR A 126 7.29 -13.46 -26.30
C THR A 126 7.41 -14.28 -25.01
N LYS A 127 8.58 -14.32 -24.39
CA LYS A 127 8.78 -15.06 -23.13
C LYS A 127 8.32 -14.23 -21.94
N THR A 128 7.15 -14.57 -21.39
CA THR A 128 6.48 -13.81 -20.31
C THR A 128 6.42 -14.54 -18.98
N ASP A 129 7.09 -15.69 -18.87
CA ASP A 129 7.27 -16.48 -17.65
C ASP A 129 8.66 -16.24 -17.04
N CYS A 130 9.15 -15.00 -17.09
CA CYS A 130 10.50 -14.65 -16.65
C CYS A 130 10.48 -13.90 -15.32
N TYR A 131 11.03 -14.56 -14.29
CA TYR A 131 11.07 -14.06 -12.92
C TYR A 131 12.46 -14.22 -12.30
N SER A 132 12.94 -13.16 -11.64
CA SER A 132 14.18 -13.19 -10.87
C SER A 132 13.87 -13.38 -9.38
N SER A 133 14.42 -14.43 -8.79
CA SER A 133 14.20 -14.78 -7.37
C SER A 133 14.85 -13.80 -6.39
N ASN A 134 15.89 -13.09 -6.81
CA ASN A 134 16.64 -12.13 -5.99
C ASN A 134 16.14 -10.68 -6.12
N THR A 135 15.20 -10.37 -7.02
CA THR A 135 14.78 -8.97 -7.22
C THR A 135 14.22 -8.36 -5.94
N LEU A 136 13.27 -9.05 -5.30
CA LEU A 136 12.61 -8.52 -4.10
C LEU A 136 13.61 -8.33 -2.95
N SER A 137 14.51 -9.29 -2.70
CA SER A 137 15.47 -9.19 -1.60
C SER A 137 16.46 -8.02 -1.80
N VAL A 138 16.92 -7.80 -3.04
CA VAL A 138 17.80 -6.67 -3.36
C VAL A 138 17.08 -5.34 -3.15
N VAL A 139 15.90 -5.15 -3.77
CA VAL A 139 15.16 -3.87 -3.69
C VAL A 139 14.71 -3.56 -2.25
N LYS A 140 14.32 -4.59 -1.49
CA LYS A 140 13.84 -4.47 -0.11
C LYS A 140 14.96 -4.26 0.92
N THR A 141 16.23 -4.30 0.52
CA THR A 141 17.31 -3.98 1.45
C THR A 141 17.27 -2.49 1.81
N ARG A 142 17.48 -2.14 3.09
CA ARG A 142 17.47 -0.74 3.55
C ARG A 142 18.52 0.15 2.87
N SER A 143 19.64 -0.42 2.47
CA SER A 143 20.67 0.29 1.70
C SER A 143 20.23 0.61 0.27
N VAL A 144 19.18 -0.03 -0.25
CA VAL A 144 18.63 0.19 -1.59
C VAL A 144 17.41 1.10 -1.51
N CYS A 145 16.25 0.61 -1.04
CA CYS A 145 15.00 1.38 -1.00
C CYS A 145 14.25 1.35 0.33
N ASP A 146 14.11 0.20 0.99
CA ASP A 146 13.19 0.07 2.13
C ASP A 146 13.60 1.00 3.29
N GLY A 147 12.68 1.81 3.80
CA GLY A 147 12.98 2.81 4.83
C GLY A 147 13.62 4.11 4.31
N LYS A 148 13.81 4.29 3.00
CA LYS A 148 14.26 5.58 2.44
C LYS A 148 13.09 6.40 1.90
N THR A 149 13.18 7.72 1.97
CA THR A 149 12.21 8.61 1.31
C THR A 149 12.33 8.59 -0.22
N THR A 150 13.52 8.34 -0.75
CA THR A 150 13.77 8.22 -2.19
C THR A 150 14.83 7.16 -2.45
N CYS A 151 14.69 6.41 -3.54
CA CYS A 151 15.72 5.49 -4.02
C CYS A 151 15.81 5.47 -5.54
N SER A 152 16.96 5.00 -6.04
CA SER A 152 17.21 4.80 -7.47
C SER A 152 17.71 3.38 -7.70
N VAL A 153 17.08 2.65 -8.61
CA VAL A 153 17.35 1.22 -8.84
C VAL A 153 17.56 0.97 -10.33
N PRO A 154 18.80 0.67 -10.77
CA PRO A 154 19.07 0.33 -12.16
C PRO A 154 18.42 -1.01 -12.56
N ALA A 155 17.57 -1.00 -13.60
CA ALA A 155 16.99 -2.21 -14.16
C ALA A 155 18.02 -2.91 -15.07
N SER A 156 18.90 -3.72 -14.46
CA SER A 156 20.05 -4.30 -15.16
C SER A 156 20.48 -5.66 -14.62
N ASN A 157 21.12 -6.44 -15.49
CA ASN A 157 21.64 -7.76 -15.15
C ASN A 157 22.79 -7.70 -14.13
N SER A 158 23.53 -6.59 -14.04
CA SER A 158 24.58 -6.40 -13.02
C SER A 158 24.02 -6.28 -11.61
N VAL A 159 22.77 -5.82 -11.46
CA VAL A 159 22.10 -5.70 -10.16
C VAL A 159 21.32 -6.97 -9.82
N PHE A 160 20.59 -7.53 -10.79
CA PHE A 160 19.61 -8.58 -10.54
C PHE A 160 19.97 -9.94 -11.15
N SER A 161 21.13 -10.10 -11.79
CA SER A 161 21.45 -11.23 -12.70
C SER A 161 20.51 -11.31 -13.91
N ASP A 162 20.77 -12.24 -14.85
CA ASP A 162 19.90 -12.44 -16.02
C ASP A 162 19.03 -13.70 -15.85
N PRO A 163 17.75 -13.57 -15.46
CA PRO A 163 16.85 -14.71 -15.25
C PRO A 163 16.39 -15.36 -16.56
N CYS A 164 16.50 -14.68 -17.70
CA CYS A 164 16.03 -15.18 -18.99
C CYS A 164 16.82 -14.56 -20.15
N VAL A 165 17.97 -15.19 -20.44
CA VAL A 165 18.87 -14.78 -21.53
C VAL A 165 18.09 -14.66 -22.85
N ASN A 166 18.43 -13.62 -23.64
CA ASN A 166 17.78 -13.24 -24.90
C ASN A 166 16.33 -12.71 -24.79
N THR A 167 15.81 -12.52 -23.57
CA THR A 167 14.53 -11.83 -23.35
C THR A 167 14.82 -10.41 -22.85
N TYR A 168 14.18 -9.42 -23.48
CA TYR A 168 14.29 -8.02 -23.03
C TYR A 168 13.40 -7.82 -21.81
N LYS A 169 13.97 -7.41 -20.69
CA LYS A 169 13.29 -7.40 -19.39
C LYS A 169 12.78 -6.00 -19.01
N PHE A 170 12.02 -5.96 -17.94
CA PHE A 170 11.66 -4.75 -17.21
C PHE A 170 11.64 -5.06 -15.71
N LEU A 171 11.94 -4.03 -14.92
CA LEU A 171 11.79 -4.02 -13.48
C LEU A 171 10.41 -3.49 -13.14
N ILE A 172 9.59 -4.31 -12.48
CA ILE A 172 8.35 -3.89 -11.83
C ILE A 172 8.57 -3.87 -10.32
N ILE A 173 8.23 -2.75 -9.66
CA ILE A 173 8.28 -2.61 -8.21
C ILE A 173 6.91 -2.13 -7.74
N LYS A 174 6.28 -2.88 -6.83
CA LYS A 174 5.12 -2.44 -6.07
C LYS A 174 5.58 -1.97 -4.70
N TYR A 175 5.20 -0.75 -4.35
CA TYR A 175 5.62 -0.12 -3.11
C TYR A 175 4.51 0.76 -2.54
N PHE A 176 4.71 1.20 -1.31
CA PHE A 176 3.85 2.16 -0.64
C PHE A 176 4.69 3.04 0.31
N CYS A 177 4.19 4.23 0.64
CA CYS A 177 4.87 5.20 1.51
C CYS A 177 4.40 5.18 2.95
N ALA A 178 5.24 4.76 3.88
CA ALA A 178 4.95 4.63 5.29
C ALA A 178 5.58 5.76 6.13
N VAL A 179 5.14 6.06 7.35
CA VAL A 179 5.98 6.81 8.31
C VAL A 179 7.17 5.93 8.72
N GLU A 180 8.09 6.44 9.52
CA GLU A 180 9.10 5.62 10.18
C GLU A 180 8.91 5.79 11.69
N LEU A 181 8.89 4.69 12.44
CA LEU A 181 8.59 4.64 13.88
C LEU A 181 9.79 4.24 14.71
#